data_AF-A0A0M3IEL3-F1
#
_entry.id   AF-A0A0M3IEL3-F1
#
_cell.length_a   1.000
_cell.length_b   1.000
_cell.length_c   1.000
_cell.angle_alpha   90.00
_cell.angle_beta   90.00
_cell.angle_gamma   90.00
#
_symmetry.space_group_name_H-M   'P 1'
#
loop_
_entity.id
_entity.type
_entity.pdbx_description
1 polymer ?
#
loop_
_entity_poly.entity_id
_entity_poly.type
_entity_poly.pdbx_seq_one_letter_code
_entity_poly.pdbx_strand_id
1 'polypeptide(L)'
;MNAARMWSRTSTAGLVRWIARFPHQRTLHWTQIANENSLPLKDAPKRSLVSRFLRKAEIYPMAALGAGVVGMLMYGVAHYAGNVRRFLRRASAAPFDWEQIRDNYYKRHTTVLDPDGSTHKRLEMMEQLKDAMLDASKRDYMKSI
;
A
#
# COMPACT_ATOMS: atom_id res chain seq x y z
N MET A 1 -88.85 -20.91 45.86
CA MET A 1 -87.79 -21.51 45.01
C MET A 1 -87.23 -20.41 44.11
N ASN A 2 -85.93 -20.11 44.27
CA ASN A 2 -84.95 -19.49 43.35
C ASN A 2 -85.40 -18.27 42.51
N ALA A 3 -84.81 -17.08 42.57
CA ALA A 3 -83.37 -16.83 42.57
C ALA A 3 -83.03 -15.41 43.09
N ALA A 4 -82.76 -15.30 44.39
CA ALA A 4 -81.87 -14.28 44.93
C ALA A 4 -80.43 -14.61 44.46
N ARG A 5 -80.04 -14.10 43.28
CA ARG A 5 -78.62 -14.09 42.85
C ARG A 5 -78.37 -13.18 41.64
N MET A 6 -79.01 -12.02 41.62
CA MET A 6 -78.69 -10.95 40.67
C MET A 6 -77.67 -10.00 41.32
N TRP A 7 -76.47 -10.52 41.59
CA TRP A 7 -75.21 -9.79 41.85
C TRP A 7 -74.18 -10.78 42.44
N SER A 8 -73.47 -11.48 41.56
CA SER A 8 -72.07 -11.91 41.76
C SER A 8 -71.70 -12.80 40.58
N ARG A 9 -70.47 -12.62 40.07
CA ARG A 9 -69.82 -13.36 38.96
C ARG A 9 -69.96 -12.76 37.56
N THR A 10 -69.57 -11.50 37.38
CA THR A 10 -68.79 -11.14 36.18
C THR A 10 -67.33 -11.44 36.46
N SER A 11 -67.03 -12.69 36.16
CA SER A 11 -65.75 -13.37 36.14
C SER A 11 -64.55 -12.46 35.79
N THR A 12 -63.60 -12.43 36.71
CA THR A 12 -62.19 -12.04 36.54
C THR A 12 -61.48 -12.77 35.38
N ALA A 13 -62.11 -13.74 34.71
CA ALA A 13 -61.59 -14.41 33.52
C ALA A 13 -61.63 -13.55 32.24
N GLY A 14 -62.44 -12.49 32.18
CA GLY A 14 -62.49 -11.59 31.02
C GLY A 14 -61.23 -10.73 30.85
N LEU A 15 -60.68 -10.24 31.98
CA LEU A 15 -59.50 -9.38 32.00
C LEU A 15 -58.19 -10.15 31.75
N VAL A 16 -58.09 -11.39 32.25
CA VAL A 16 -56.92 -12.25 31.99
C VAL A 16 -56.83 -12.64 30.51
N ARG A 17 -57.97 -12.84 29.84
CA ARG A 17 -58.02 -13.17 28.41
C ARG A 17 -57.69 -11.97 27.51
N TRP A 18 -57.93 -10.74 27.96
CA TRP A 18 -57.57 -9.54 27.20
C TRP A 18 -56.07 -9.25 27.26
N ILE A 19 -55.43 -9.43 28.43
CA ILE A 19 -53.98 -9.26 28.59
C ILE A 19 -53.19 -10.33 27.80
N ALA A 20 -53.74 -11.53 27.64
CA ALA A 20 -53.11 -12.61 26.87
C ALA A 20 -53.22 -12.46 25.34
N ARG A 21 -54.02 -11.51 24.82
CA ARG A 21 -54.22 -11.31 23.36
C ARG A 21 -53.14 -10.44 22.71
N PHE A 22 -52.30 -9.78 23.51
CA PHE A 22 -51.16 -9.04 23.00
C PHE A 22 -49.86 -9.74 23.41
N PRO A 23 -49.32 -10.69 22.60
CA PRO A 23 -47.91 -10.97 22.69
C PRO A 23 -47.21 -9.67 22.28
N HIS A 24 -46.75 -8.93 23.29
CA HIS A 24 -45.88 -7.79 23.11
C HIS A 24 -44.57 -8.33 22.53
N GLN A 25 -44.56 -8.57 21.22
CA GLN A 25 -43.38 -8.81 20.39
C GLN A 25 -42.58 -7.51 20.38
N ARG A 26 -41.97 -7.17 21.51
CA ARG A 26 -40.73 -6.40 21.49
C ARG A 26 -39.66 -7.34 21.02
N THR A 27 -39.61 -7.57 19.71
CA THR A 27 -38.35 -7.94 19.09
C THR A 27 -37.43 -6.75 19.28
N LEU A 28 -36.62 -6.81 20.33
CA LEU A 28 -35.43 -5.98 20.45
C LEU A 28 -34.58 -6.33 19.22
N HIS A 29 -34.72 -5.55 18.15
CA HIS A 29 -34.00 -5.73 16.88
C HIS A 29 -32.47 -5.76 17.07
N TRP A 30 -31.97 -5.26 18.19
CA TRP A 30 -30.59 -5.38 18.64
C TRP A 30 -30.09 -6.82 18.82
N THR A 31 -30.99 -7.79 19.06
CA THR A 31 -30.61 -9.22 19.19
C THR A 31 -30.41 -9.91 17.83
N GLN A 32 -30.94 -9.35 16.74
CA GLN A 32 -30.57 -9.79 15.39
C GLN A 32 -29.21 -9.23 14.96
N ILE A 33 -28.81 -8.06 15.47
CA ILE A 33 -27.50 -7.46 15.19
C ILE A 33 -26.38 -8.17 15.99
N ALA A 34 -26.69 -8.69 17.18
CA ALA A 34 -25.73 -9.44 17.99
C ALA A 34 -25.47 -10.88 17.52
N ASN A 35 -26.33 -11.44 16.65
CA ASN A 35 -26.32 -12.86 16.30
C ASN A 35 -25.90 -13.16 14.85
N GLU A 36 -25.24 -12.23 14.15
CA GLU A 36 -24.46 -12.63 12.97
C GLU A 36 -23.05 -13.08 13.36
N ASN A 37 -22.51 -12.64 14.50
CA ASN A 37 -21.11 -12.85 14.88
C ASN A 37 -20.86 -14.00 15.88
N SER A 38 -21.89 -14.75 16.27
CA SER A 38 -21.83 -15.78 17.32
C SER A 38 -21.60 -17.22 16.82
N LEU A 39 -21.54 -17.43 15.49
CA LEU A 39 -21.26 -18.76 14.94
C LEU A 39 -19.83 -19.21 15.30
N PRO A 40 -19.61 -20.51 15.58
CA PRO A 40 -18.33 -21.01 16.07
C PRO A 40 -17.19 -20.57 15.15
N LEU A 41 -16.09 -20.11 15.76
CA LEU A 41 -14.86 -19.55 15.16
C LEU A 41 -14.27 -20.40 14.01
N LYS A 42 -14.71 -21.67 13.94
CA LYS A 42 -14.43 -22.66 12.89
C LYS A 42 -14.85 -22.22 11.48
N ASP A 43 -15.81 -21.29 11.34
CA ASP A 43 -16.23 -20.75 10.03
C ASP A 43 -15.72 -19.32 9.73
N ALA A 44 -14.92 -18.74 10.63
CA ALA A 44 -14.31 -17.41 10.44
C ALA A 44 -13.50 -17.24 9.14
N PRO A 45 -12.69 -18.22 8.66
CA PRO A 45 -11.95 -18.03 7.41
C PRO A 45 -12.84 -17.97 6.18
N LYS A 46 -14.12 -18.38 6.26
CA LYS A 46 -15.08 -18.29 5.14
C LYS A 46 -15.71 -16.89 5.00
N ARG A 47 -15.53 -16.00 5.99
CA ARG A 47 -16.09 -14.64 5.99
C ARG A 47 -15.08 -13.56 5.61
N SER A 48 -13.78 -13.84 5.61
CA SER A 48 -12.79 -12.82 5.21
C SER A 48 -13.03 -12.40 3.76
N LEU A 49 -12.89 -11.10 3.48
CA LEU A 49 -13.01 -10.58 2.11
C LEU A 49 -12.07 -11.33 1.16
N VAL A 50 -10.86 -11.64 1.62
CA VAL A 50 -9.84 -12.43 0.91
C VAL A 50 -10.38 -13.81 0.48
N SER A 51 -11.07 -14.53 1.38
CA SER A 51 -11.67 -15.83 1.05
C SER A 51 -12.84 -15.74 0.07
N ARG A 52 -13.53 -14.60 0.01
CA ARG A 52 -14.62 -14.35 -0.96
C ARG A 52 -14.04 -14.00 -2.33
N PHE A 53 -12.96 -13.23 -2.37
CA PHE A 53 -12.20 -12.93 -3.58
C PHE A 53 -11.61 -14.20 -4.21
N LEU A 54 -11.03 -15.09 -3.40
CA LEU A 54 -10.43 -16.35 -3.87
C LEU A 54 -11.43 -17.41 -4.38
N ARG A 55 -12.73 -17.26 -4.11
CA ARG A 55 -13.74 -18.22 -4.57
C ARG A 55 -14.33 -17.90 -5.93
N LYS A 56 -14.15 -16.68 -6.43
CA LYS A 56 -14.70 -16.25 -7.73
C LYS A 56 -13.61 -16.21 -8.78
N ALA A 57 -13.61 -17.23 -9.64
CA ALA A 57 -12.64 -17.35 -10.73
C ALA A 57 -12.61 -16.13 -11.67
N GLU A 58 -13.74 -15.44 -11.80
CA GLU A 58 -13.90 -14.25 -12.63
C GLU A 58 -13.13 -13.02 -12.14
N ILE A 59 -12.73 -12.99 -10.86
CA ILE A 59 -12.04 -11.83 -10.28
C ILE A 59 -10.52 -11.89 -10.49
N TYR A 60 -9.96 -13.08 -10.76
CA TYR A 60 -8.52 -13.25 -11.00
C TYR A 60 -7.93 -12.34 -12.09
N PRO A 61 -8.52 -12.20 -13.30
CA PRO A 61 -7.95 -11.32 -14.32
C PRO A 61 -7.93 -9.85 -13.87
N MET A 62 -8.96 -9.37 -13.19
CA MET A 62 -9.00 -8.00 -12.68
C MET A 62 -8.02 -7.78 -11.52
N ALA A 63 -7.89 -8.76 -10.63
CA ALA A 63 -6.92 -8.72 -9.54
C ALA A 63 -5.46 -8.74 -10.07
N ALA A 64 -5.18 -9.54 -11.12
CA ALA A 64 -3.87 -9.58 -11.77
C ALA A 64 -3.52 -8.24 -12.43
N LEU A 65 -4.47 -7.63 -13.13
CA LEU A 65 -4.29 -6.29 -13.71
C LEU A 65 -4.06 -5.24 -12.62
N GLY A 66 -4.85 -5.26 -11.54
CA GLY A 66 -4.67 -4.35 -10.40
C GLY A 66 -3.29 -4.50 -9.75
N ALA A 67 -2.85 -5.73 -9.51
CA ALA A 67 -1.51 -6.02 -9.00
C ALA A 67 -0.41 -5.56 -9.97
N GLY A 68 -0.63 -5.72 -11.29
CA GLY A 68 0.29 -5.25 -12.32
C GLY A 68 0.47 -3.73 -12.30
N VAL A 69 -0.63 -2.96 -12.20
CA VAL A 69 -0.58 -1.49 -12.13
C VAL A 69 0.11 -1.03 -10.85
N VAL A 70 -0.24 -1.60 -9.71
CA VAL A 70 0.42 -1.27 -8.43
C VAL A 70 1.89 -1.66 -8.45
N GLY A 71 2.24 -2.82 -9.03
CA GLY A 71 3.62 -3.26 -9.22
C GLY A 71 4.42 -2.30 -10.11
N MET A 72 3.83 -1.86 -11.22
CA MET A 72 4.45 -0.88 -12.13
C MET A 72 4.65 0.47 -11.44
N LEU A 73 3.68 0.93 -10.65
CA LEU A 73 3.80 2.14 -9.85
C LEU A 73 4.94 2.03 -8.82
N MET A 74 4.97 0.94 -8.05
CA MET A 74 6.02 0.70 -7.06
C MET A 74 7.40 0.62 -7.69
N TYR A 75 7.51 -0.05 -8.84
CA TYR A 75 8.75 -0.09 -9.61
C TYR A 75 9.17 1.31 -10.07
N GLY A 76 8.24 2.11 -10.59
CA GLY A 76 8.50 3.48 -11.00
C GLY A 76 9.00 4.36 -9.85
N VAL A 77 8.35 4.28 -8.69
CA VAL A 77 8.75 5.01 -7.47
C VAL A 77 10.14 4.57 -6.99
N ALA A 78 10.41 3.27 -6.92
CA ALA A 78 11.70 2.73 -6.50
C ALA A 78 12.83 3.17 -7.45
N HIS A 79 12.59 3.09 -8.76
CA HIS A 79 13.55 3.54 -9.77
C HIS A 79 13.83 5.04 -9.67
N TYR A 80 12.78 5.87 -9.52
CA TYR A 80 12.91 7.31 -9.35
C TYR A 80 13.65 7.67 -8.05
N ALA A 81 13.33 7.03 -6.94
CA ALA A 81 14.01 7.25 -5.66
C ALA A 81 15.51 6.92 -5.75
N GLY A 82 15.89 5.87 -6.49
CA GLY A 82 17.29 5.56 -6.77
C GLY A 82 18.01 6.66 -7.54
N ASN A 83 17.36 7.24 -8.55
CA ASN A 83 17.91 8.36 -9.32
C ASN A 83 18.05 9.64 -8.47
N VAL A 84 17.04 9.97 -7.67
CA VAL A 84 17.09 11.11 -6.74
C VAL A 84 18.20 10.93 -5.72
N ARG A 85 18.39 9.72 -5.17
CA ARG A 85 19.50 9.42 -4.25
C ARG A 85 20.86 9.63 -4.91
N ARG A 86 21.04 9.17 -6.15
CA ARG A 86 22.28 9.42 -6.91
C ARG A 86 22.49 10.91 -7.18
N PHE A 87 21.42 11.65 -7.47
CA PHE A 87 21.47 13.09 -7.68
C PHE A 87 21.84 13.84 -6.40
N LEU A 88 21.18 13.56 -5.28
CA LEU A 88 21.47 14.18 -3.98
C LEU A 88 22.91 13.91 -3.53
N ARG A 89 23.42 12.69 -3.72
CA ARG A 89 24.83 12.36 -3.46
C ARG A 89 25.80 13.16 -4.33
N ARG A 90 25.40 13.48 -5.57
CA ARG A 90 26.20 14.33 -6.46
C ARG A 90 26.11 15.80 -6.07
N ALA A 91 24.96 16.27 -5.59
CA ALA A 91 24.78 17.65 -5.13
C ALA A 91 25.56 17.96 -3.84
N SER A 92 25.75 16.97 -2.98
CA SER A 92 26.58 17.11 -1.77
C SER A 92 28.10 17.02 -2.03
N ALA A 93 28.50 16.40 -3.15
CA ALA A 93 29.89 16.33 -3.58
C ALA A 93 30.19 17.48 -4.55
N ALA A 94 31.47 17.78 -4.78
CA ALA A 94 31.82 18.74 -5.83
C ALA A 94 31.24 18.24 -7.17
N PRO A 95 30.49 19.08 -7.91
CA PRO A 95 29.82 18.65 -9.14
C PRO A 95 30.80 18.19 -10.24
N PHE A 96 32.08 18.54 -10.09
CA PHE A 96 33.20 18.18 -10.97
C PHE A 96 34.23 17.26 -10.31
N ASP A 97 33.82 16.44 -9.35
CA ASP A 97 34.72 15.45 -8.76
C ASP A 97 35.22 14.46 -9.82
N TRP A 98 36.53 14.52 -10.07
CA TRP A 98 37.19 13.75 -11.13
C TRP A 98 37.13 12.25 -10.87
N GLU A 99 37.27 11.82 -9.61
CA GLU A 99 37.23 10.40 -9.24
C GLU A 99 35.87 9.77 -9.58
N GLN A 100 34.78 10.54 -9.44
CA GLN A 100 33.43 10.08 -9.77
C GLN A 100 33.12 10.09 -11.28
N ILE A 101 33.72 11.01 -12.02
CA ILE A 101 33.46 11.22 -13.46
C ILE A 101 34.29 10.28 -14.33
N ARG A 102 35.50 9.91 -13.89
CA ARG A 102 36.48 9.09 -14.63
C ARG A 102 35.89 7.82 -15.25
N ASP A 103 35.05 7.10 -14.53
CA ASP A 103 34.53 5.81 -15.02
C ASP A 103 33.35 5.94 -15.97
N ASN A 104 32.75 7.12 -16.07
CA ASN A 104 31.49 7.34 -16.77
C ASN A 104 31.54 8.43 -17.85
N TYR A 105 32.58 9.25 -17.94
CA TYR A 105 32.61 10.39 -18.87
C TYR A 105 32.56 9.96 -20.34
N TYR A 106 33.24 8.89 -20.71
CA TYR A 106 33.26 8.36 -22.09
C TYR A 106 32.00 7.57 -22.46
N LYS A 107 31.14 7.23 -21.47
CA LYS A 107 29.89 6.48 -21.68
C LYS A 107 28.69 7.39 -21.93
N ARG A 108 28.85 8.70 -21.78
CA ARG A 108 27.77 9.66 -21.96
C ARG A 108 27.78 10.14 -23.41
N HIS A 109 26.63 10.00 -24.07
CA HIS A 109 26.40 10.59 -25.37
C HIS A 109 26.64 12.10 -25.30
N THR A 110 27.61 12.57 -26.08
CA THR A 110 27.88 14.00 -26.25
C THR A 110 27.06 14.56 -27.41
N THR A 111 26.62 13.70 -28.33
CA THR A 111 25.76 14.03 -29.47
C THR A 111 24.49 13.17 -29.47
N VAL A 112 23.37 13.76 -29.94
CA VAL A 112 22.06 13.08 -30.02
C VAL A 112 22.07 11.94 -31.04
N LEU A 113 22.93 12.03 -32.05
CA LEU A 113 23.11 11.04 -33.10
C LEU A 113 24.62 10.77 -33.24
N ASP A 114 25.06 9.59 -32.80
CA ASP A 114 26.40 9.06 -33.04
C ASP A 114 26.26 7.59 -33.46
N PRO A 115 25.85 7.33 -34.72
CA PRO A 115 25.64 5.97 -35.22
C PRO A 115 26.94 5.13 -35.23
N ASP A 116 28.09 5.78 -35.37
CA ASP A 116 29.40 5.13 -35.45
C ASP A 116 30.11 5.01 -34.09
N GLY A 117 29.51 5.55 -33.00
CA GLY A 117 30.08 5.52 -31.65
C GLY A 117 31.43 6.23 -31.53
N SER A 118 31.82 7.03 -32.53
CA SER A 118 33.15 7.59 -32.67
C SER A 118 33.51 8.59 -31.57
N THR A 119 32.49 9.18 -30.92
CA THR A 119 32.65 10.17 -29.85
C THR A 119 32.91 9.55 -28.47
N HIS A 120 32.74 8.24 -28.31
CA HIS A 120 32.89 7.51 -27.04
C HIS A 120 34.33 7.00 -26.81
N LYS A 121 35.33 7.76 -27.29
CA LYS A 121 36.73 7.37 -27.12
C LYS A 121 37.25 7.76 -25.75
N ARG A 122 37.83 6.79 -25.06
CA ARG A 122 38.59 7.03 -23.84
C ARG A 122 39.88 7.77 -24.20
N LEU A 123 40.13 8.88 -23.51
CA LEU A 123 41.29 9.74 -23.74
C LEU A 123 42.29 9.55 -22.60
N GLU A 124 43.20 8.59 -22.75
CA GLU A 124 44.15 8.20 -21.70
C GLU A 124 45.05 9.36 -21.24
N MET A 125 45.53 10.19 -22.16
CA MET A 125 46.37 11.35 -21.82
C MET A 125 45.64 12.37 -20.95
N MET A 126 44.35 12.60 -21.20
CA MET A 126 43.53 13.49 -20.37
C MET A 126 43.34 12.92 -18.97
N GLU A 127 43.18 11.60 -18.85
CA GLU A 127 43.05 10.95 -17.55
C GLU A 127 44.32 11.09 -16.71
N GLN A 128 45.48 10.80 -17.31
CA GLN A 128 46.77 10.94 -16.62
C GLN A 128 47.03 12.37 -16.17
N LEU A 129 46.71 13.36 -17.01
CA LEU A 129 46.84 14.77 -16.66
C LEU A 129 45.96 15.15 -15.47
N LYS A 130 44.68 14.75 -15.49
CA LYS A 130 43.76 15.07 -14.40
C LYS A 130 44.09 14.35 -13.10
N ASP A 131 44.54 13.11 -13.19
CA ASP A 131 45.05 12.36 -12.04
C ASP A 131 46.23 13.12 -11.41
N ALA A 132 47.21 13.55 -12.20
CA ALA A 132 48.36 14.31 -11.72
C ALA A 132 47.99 15.65 -11.08
N MET A 133 47.03 16.39 -11.66
CA MET A 133 46.52 17.65 -11.10
C MET A 133 45.81 17.45 -9.77
N LEU A 134 45.00 16.40 -9.65
CA LEU A 134 44.28 16.08 -8.42
C LEU A 134 45.24 15.67 -7.31
N ASP A 135 46.27 14.90 -7.66
CA ASP A 135 47.36 14.51 -6.77
C ASP A 135 48.18 15.72 -6.29
N ALA A 136 48.49 16.65 -7.19
CA ALA A 136 49.18 17.89 -6.85
C ALA A 136 48.35 18.77 -5.91
N SER A 137 47.06 18.95 -6.21
CA SER A 137 46.13 19.71 -5.37
C SER A 137 46.04 19.14 -3.95
N LYS A 138 45.93 17.81 -3.81
CA LYS A 138 45.94 17.14 -2.50
C LYS A 138 47.24 17.38 -1.74
N ARG A 139 48.39 17.29 -2.42
CA ARG A 139 49.70 17.56 -1.81
C ARG A 139 49.83 18.99 -1.32
N ASP A 140 49.37 19.97 -2.09
CA ASP A 140 49.45 21.39 -1.71
C ASP A 140 48.49 21.72 -0.57
N TYR A 141 47.28 21.17 -0.59
CA TYR A 141 46.34 21.29 0.53
C TYR A 141 46.93 20.74 1.84
N MET A 142 47.56 19.56 1.80
CA MET A 142 48.18 18.96 2.98
C MET A 142 49.39 19.72 3.52
N LYS A 143 50.09 20.50 2.67
CA LYS A 143 51.17 21.39 3.11
C LYS A 143 50.67 22.68 3.76
N SER A 144 49.43 23.07 3.49
CA SER A 144 48.82 24.32 3.98
C SER A 144 48.13 24.19 5.34
N ILE A 145 48.03 22.96 5.86
CA ILE A 145 47.54 22.59 7.19
C ILE A 145 48.75 22.39 8.10
#